data_AF-A0A8J8GGL3-F1
#
_entry.id   AF-A0A8J8GGL3-F1
#
_cell.length_a   1.000
_cell.length_b   1.000
_cell.length_c   1.000
_cell.angle_alpha   90.00
_cell.angle_beta   90.00
_cell.angle_gamma   90.00
#
_symmetry.space_group_name_H-M   'P 1'
#
loop_
_entity.id
_entity.type
_entity.pdbx_description
1 polymer ?
#
loop_
_entity_poly.entity_id
_entity_poly.type
_entity_poly.pdbx_seq_one_letter_code
_entity_poly.pdbx_strand_id
1 'polypeptide(L)' 'MEGNNGYPLNTPEWKKKAVDWLYEEGLLSSEDWKKKIEEPLPFWAQAAVYQRLFLKLKGALQADDKKV' A
#
# COMPACT_ATOMS: atom_id res chain seq x y z
N MET A 1 -16.25 -8.18 -15.74
CA MET A 1 -16.76 -6.78 -15.77
C MET A 1 -15.86 -5.98 -14.85
N GLU A 2 -14.87 -5.28 -15.41
CA GLU A 2 -13.94 -4.45 -14.64
C GLU A 2 -14.62 -3.10 -14.34
N GLY A 3 -14.60 -2.67 -13.08
CA GLY A 3 -14.93 -1.28 -12.73
C GLY A 3 -13.84 -0.37 -13.28
N ASN A 4 -14.19 0.87 -13.61
CA ASN A 4 -13.47 1.84 -14.46
C ASN A 4 -12.01 2.21 -14.08
N ASN A 5 -11.32 1.49 -13.17
CA ASN A 5 -9.94 1.71 -12.71
C ASN A 5 -9.23 0.41 -12.22
N GLY A 6 -9.66 -0.78 -12.67
CA GLY A 6 -9.02 -2.07 -12.31
C GLY A 6 -9.49 -2.72 -11.01
N TYR A 7 -10.55 -2.18 -10.39
CA TYR A 7 -11.19 -2.72 -9.19
C TYR A 7 -12.44 -3.57 -9.52
N PRO A 8 -12.81 -4.55 -8.67
CA PRO A 8 -14.10 -5.22 -8.76
C PRO A 8 -15.28 -4.24 -8.71
N LEU A 9 -16.37 -4.60 -9.38
CA LEU A 9 -17.63 -3.85 -9.28
C LEU A 9 -18.08 -3.73 -7.82
N ASN A 10 -18.67 -2.58 -7.48
CA ASN A 10 -19.16 -2.27 -6.13
C ASN A 10 -18.06 -2.24 -5.03
N THR A 11 -16.78 -2.21 -5.38
CA THR A 11 -15.72 -1.96 -4.40
C THR A 11 -15.95 -0.61 -3.72
N PRO A 12 -16.04 -0.54 -2.37
CA PRO A 12 -16.19 0.71 -1.64
C PRO A 12 -15.06 1.69 -1.93
N GLU A 13 -15.40 2.97 -2.08
CA GLU A 13 -14.42 3.99 -2.50
C GLU A 13 -13.26 4.17 -1.52
N TRP A 14 -13.52 4.03 -0.21
CA TRP A 14 -12.47 4.11 0.81
C TRP A 14 -11.44 2.98 0.69
N LYS A 15 -11.84 1.79 0.23
CA LYS A 15 -10.91 0.67 0.01
C LYS A 15 -10.00 0.94 -1.19
N LYS A 16 -10.57 1.47 -2.28
CA LYS A 16 -9.78 1.85 -3.47
C LYS A 16 -8.71 2.87 -3.11
N LYS A 17 -9.12 3.95 -2.43
CA LYS A 17 -8.19 4.99 -1.95
C LYS A 17 -7.07 4.44 -1.09
N ALA A 18 -7.37 3.48 -0.22
CA ALA A 18 -6.35 2.84 0.61
C ALA A 18 -5.34 2.04 -0.23
N VAL A 19 -5.81 1.24 -1.20
CA VAL A 19 -4.91 0.46 -2.08
C VAL A 19 -4.08 1.36 -2.99
N ASP A 20 -4.70 2.38 -3.60
CA ASP A 20 -4.00 3.36 -4.44
C ASP A 20 -2.91 4.07 -3.64
N TRP A 21 -3.25 4.59 -2.45
CA TRP A 21 -2.29 5.25 -1.57
C TRP A 21 -1.15 4.33 -1.14
N LEU A 22 -1.44 3.09 -0.72
CA LEU A 22 -0.40 2.14 -0.32
C LEU A 22 0.56 1.81 -1.47
N TYR A 23 0.07 1.79 -2.71
CA TYR A 23 0.90 1.59 -3.89
C TYR A 23 1.75 2.82 -4.21
N GLU A 24 1.15 4.02 -4.23
CA GLU A 24 1.85 5.30 -4.44
C GLU A 24 2.96 5.54 -3.41
N GLU A 25 2.72 5.18 -2.15
CA GLU A 25 3.70 5.30 -1.06
C GLU A 25 4.84 4.25 -1.14
N GLY A 26 4.77 3.33 -2.10
CA GLY A 26 5.73 2.24 -2.32
C GLY A 26 5.63 1.10 -1.30
N LEU A 27 4.52 1.00 -0.56
CA LEU A 27 4.30 -0.04 0.44
C LEU A 27 3.84 -1.35 -0.21
N LEU A 28 2.92 -1.26 -1.17
CA LEU A 28 2.56 -2.35 -2.07
C LEU A 28 3.48 -2.37 -3.29
N SER A 29 3.78 -3.56 -3.79
CA SER A 29 4.73 -3.76 -4.89
C SER A 29 4.10 -3.86 -6.29
N SER A 30 2.77 -3.94 -6.40
CA SER A 30 2.06 -4.07 -7.68
C SER A 30 0.64 -3.51 -7.58
N GLU A 31 0.12 -2.96 -8.67
CA GLU A 31 -1.30 -2.58 -8.80
C GLU A 31 -2.24 -3.80 -8.90
N ASP A 32 -1.72 -5.02 -9.05
CA ASP A 32 -2.54 -6.23 -9.08
C ASP A 32 -3.39 -6.41 -7.81
N TRP A 33 -2.98 -5.77 -6.71
CA TRP A 33 -3.75 -5.71 -5.46
C TRP A 33 -5.14 -5.08 -5.63
N LYS A 34 -5.34 -4.23 -6.65
CA LYS A 34 -6.66 -3.64 -6.99
C LYS A 34 -7.69 -4.74 -7.31
N LYS A 35 -7.25 -5.81 -7.98
CA LYS A 35 -8.09 -6.95 -8.38
C LYS A 35 -8.36 -7.92 -7.23
N LYS A 36 -7.51 -7.92 -6.20
CA LYS A 36 -7.51 -8.86 -5.07
C LYS A 36 -7.81 -8.17 -3.73
N ILE A 37 -8.56 -7.07 -3.77
CA ILE A 37 -8.76 -6.18 -2.61
C ILE A 37 -9.47 -6.84 -1.42
N GLU A 38 -10.25 -7.89 -1.66
CA GLU A 38 -10.91 -8.66 -0.60
C GLU A 38 -10.08 -9.88 -0.14
N GLU A 39 -8.97 -10.18 -0.81
CA GLU A 39 -8.06 -11.25 -0.40
C GLU A 39 -7.11 -10.74 0.70
N PRO A 40 -6.96 -11.46 1.82
CA PRO A 40 -5.99 -11.07 2.83
C PRO A 40 -4.56 -11.22 2.30
N LEU A 41 -3.68 -10.32 2.72
CA LEU A 41 -2.25 -10.46 2.47
C LEU A 41 -1.73 -11.74 3.16
N PRO A 42 -0.93 -12.58 2.47
CA PRO A 42 -0.16 -13.63 3.11
C PRO A 42 0.72 -13.04 4.22
N PHE A 43 0.93 -13.77 5.32
CA PHE A 43 1.65 -13.27 6.49
C PHE A 43 3.04 -12.68 6.17
N TRP A 44 3.80 -13.36 5.31
CA TRP A 44 5.12 -12.86 4.89
C TRP A 44 5.03 -11.56 4.08
N ALA A 45 3.97 -11.38 3.27
CA ALA A 45 3.77 -10.17 2.48
C ALA A 45 3.40 -8.99 3.38
N GLN A 46 2.58 -9.24 4.40
CA GLN A 46 2.29 -8.27 5.45
C GLN A 46 3.56 -7.85 6.21
N ALA A 47 4.43 -8.80 6.57
CA ALA A 47 5.73 -8.50 7.19
C ALA A 47 6.63 -7.64 6.28
N ALA A 48 6.62 -7.89 4.97
CA ALA A 48 7.35 -7.07 4.00
C ALA A 48 6.82 -5.63 3.92
N VAL A 49 5.49 -5.43 3.96
CA VAL A 49 4.88 -4.10 4.05
C VAL A 49 5.33 -3.37 5.32
N TYR A 50 5.34 -4.06 6.47
CA TYR A 50 5.81 -3.49 7.73
C TYR A 50 7.30 -3.12 7.71
N GLN A 51 8.14 -3.94 7.07
CA GLN A 51 9.55 -3.63 6.91
C GLN A 51 9.75 -2.35 6.09
N ARG A 52 9.03 -2.20 4.96
CA ARG A 52 9.10 -0.97 4.12
C ARG A 52 8.65 0.25 4.90
N LEU A 53 7.54 0.15 5.64
CA LEU A 53 7.06 1.22 6.49
C LEU A 53 8.09 1.61 7.56
N PHE A 54 8.67 0.63 8.26
CA PHE A 54 9.69 0.87 9.26
C PHE A 54 10.92 1.58 8.68
N LEU A 55 11.40 1.14 7.52
CA LEU A 55 12.53 1.79 6.84
C LEU A 55 12.20 3.22 6.42
N LYS A 56 10.97 3.47 5.94
CA LYS A 56 10.52 4.81 5.57
C LYS A 56 10.48 5.76 6.78
N LEU A 57 9.93 5.28 7.90
CA LEU A 57 9.90 6.04 9.15
C LEU A 57 11.31 6.29 9.70
N LYS A 58 12.19 5.27 9.68
CA LYS A 58 13.58 5.42 10.10
C LYS A 58 14.33 6.43 9.23
N GLY A 59 14.12 6.38 7.91
CA GLY A 59 14.72 7.34 6.98
C GLY A 59 14.22 8.77 7.21
N ALA A 60 12.93 8.95 7.51
CA ALA A 60 12.36 10.26 7.85
C ALA A 60 12.97 10.81 9.15
N LEU A 61 13.08 9.99 10.20
CA LEU A 61 13.70 10.39 11.47
C LEU A 61 15.17 10.85 11.28
N GLN A 62 15.94 10.16 10.44
CA GLN A 62 17.33 10.54 10.15
C GLN A 62 17.47 11.81 9.29
N ALA A 63 16.44 12.16 8.52
CA ALA A 63 16.43 13.40 7.73
C ALA A 63 16.15 14.63 8.61
N ASP A 64 15.38 14.45 9.68
CA ASP A 64 15.09 15.50 10.65
C ASP A 64 16.29 15.78 11.59
N ASP A 65 17.05 14.75 11.98
CA ASP A 65 18.26 14.89 12.81
C ASP A 65 19.40 15.69 12.13
N LYS A 66 19.43 15.75 10.79
CA LYS A 66 20.47 16.46 10.02
C LYS A 66 20.16 17.95 9.77
N LYS A 67 19.06 18.48 10.31
CA LYS A 67 18.62 19.87 10.12
C LYS A 67 19.00 20.83 11.26
N VAL A 68 19.91 20.44 12.15
CA VAL A 68 20.42 21.29 13.26
C VAL A 68 21.88 21.66 13.03
#